data_AF-A0A8T7HZ62-F1
#
_entry.id   AF-A0A8T7HZ62-F1
#
_cell.length_a   1.000
_cell.length_b   1.000
_cell.length_c   1.000
_cell.angle_alpha   90.00
_cell.angle_beta   90.00
_cell.angle_gamma   90.00
#
_symmetry.space_group_name_H-M   'P 1'
#
loop_
_entity.id
_entity.type
_entity.pdbx_description
1 polymer ?
#
loop_
_entity_poly.entity_id
_entity_poly.type
_entity_poly.pdbx_seq_one_letter_code
_entity_poly.pdbx_strand_id
1 'polypeptide(L)'
;MDTVIIVVLIGLLLVSVFYQMMPYRALPNAPEKFTIMPKYQARCASQISDQEIDGYLQSLGFQQVSREGSRVRYVRGKLLGDISIRLLRIHVEVERITASEVIVKLKAGWLVIFDTGDHAKFLTALVEHMRSNETVT
;
A
#
# COMPACT_ATOMS: atom_id res chain seq x y z
N MET A 1 14.87 24.25 -25.66
CA MET A 1 14.05 23.04 -25.41
C MET A 1 14.70 22.16 -24.35
N ASP A 2 16.01 21.97 -24.42
CA ASP A 2 16.77 21.11 -23.51
C ASP A 2 16.78 21.60 -22.05
N THR A 3 16.90 22.90 -21.81
CA THR A 3 16.84 23.47 -20.45
C THR A 3 15.50 23.21 -19.77
N VAL A 4 14.39 23.31 -20.51
CA VAL A 4 13.04 23.06 -19.97
C VAL A 4 12.89 21.58 -19.61
N ILE A 5 13.38 20.68 -20.47
CA ILE A 5 13.37 19.24 -20.20
C ILE A 5 14.19 18.92 -18.95
N ILE A 6 15.40 19.49 -18.84
CA ILE A 6 16.27 19.29 -17.66
C ILE A 6 15.58 19.78 -16.38
N VAL A 7 14.99 20.98 -16.40
CA VAL A 7 14.26 21.53 -15.24
C VAL A 7 13.09 20.64 -14.84
N VAL A 8 12.32 20.12 -15.80
CA VAL A 8 11.20 19.21 -15.53
C VAL A 8 11.70 17.89 -14.92
N LEU A 9 12.77 17.30 -15.46
CA LEU A 9 13.34 16.05 -14.94
C LEU A 9 13.87 16.22 -13.51
N ILE A 10 14.57 17.32 -13.24
CA ILE A 10 15.03 17.64 -11.88
C ILE A 10 13.84 17.84 -10.93
N GLY A 11 12.80 18.55 -11.37
CA GLY A 11 11.58 18.73 -10.58
C GLY A 11 10.91 17.40 -10.23
N LEU A 12 10.75 16.51 -11.20
CA LEU A 12 10.18 15.17 -10.99
C LEU A 12 11.04 14.32 -10.04
N LEU A 13 12.37 14.42 -10.16
CA LEU A 13 13.30 13.73 -9.27
C LEU A 13 13.13 14.23 -7.83
N LEU A 14 13.10 15.54 -7.61
CA LEU A 14 12.92 16.14 -6.29
C LEU A 14 11.58 15.74 -5.65
N VAL A 15 10.48 15.79 -6.40
CA VAL A 15 9.15 15.35 -5.92
C VAL A 15 9.17 13.86 -5.56
N SER A 16 9.83 13.04 -6.37
CA SER A 16 9.94 11.59 -6.13
C SER A 16 10.73 11.30 -4.85
N VAL A 17 11.88 11.94 -4.66
CA VAL A 17 12.71 11.81 -3.46
C VAL A 17 11.93 12.27 -2.22
N PHE A 18 11.28 13.43 -2.30
CA PHE A 18 10.46 13.96 -1.22
C PHE A 18 9.34 12.99 -0.82
N TYR A 19 8.63 12.39 -1.78
CA TYR A 19 7.58 11.40 -1.52
C TYR A 19 8.12 10.13 -0.83
N GLN A 20 9.30 9.62 -1.24
CA GLN A 20 9.89 8.46 -0.58
C GLN A 20 10.28 8.77 0.87
N MET A 21 10.73 9.99 1.16
CA MET A 21 11.10 10.43 2.51
C MET A 21 9.92 10.78 3.42
N MET A 22 8.74 11.13 2.87
CA MET A 22 7.57 11.43 3.70
C MET A 22 7.19 10.24 4.61
N PRO A 23 6.81 10.49 5.87
CA PRO A 23 6.36 9.43 6.76
C PRO A 23 5.04 8.81 6.26
N TYR A 24 4.81 7.55 6.62
CA TYR A 24 3.51 6.92 6.43
C TYR A 24 2.51 7.52 7.42
N ARG A 25 1.33 7.91 6.92
CA ARG A 25 0.22 8.38 7.74
C ARG A 25 -0.52 7.18 8.35
N ALA A 26 -1.07 7.34 9.53
CA ALA A 26 -2.00 6.34 10.06
C ALA A 26 -3.22 6.24 9.13
N LEU A 27 -3.78 5.03 9.00
CA LEU A 27 -5.05 4.83 8.32
C LEU A 27 -6.14 5.69 8.99
N PRO A 28 -6.84 6.57 8.25
CA PRO A 28 -7.85 7.45 8.84
C PRO A 28 -9.09 6.66 9.25
N ASN A 29 -9.71 7.04 10.37
CA ASN A 29 -10.95 6.42 10.86
C ASN A 29 -12.17 6.76 9.98
N ALA A 30 -12.08 7.82 9.17
CA ALA A 30 -13.12 8.24 8.25
C ALA A 30 -12.59 8.22 6.80
N PRO A 31 -13.42 7.88 5.81
CA PRO A 31 -13.00 7.85 4.41
C PRO A 31 -12.61 9.26 3.94
N GLU A 32 -11.34 9.45 3.59
CA GLU A 32 -10.88 10.67 2.94
C GLU A 32 -11.44 10.71 1.51
N LYS A 33 -12.11 11.81 1.15
CA LYS A 33 -12.68 11.99 -0.20
C LYS A 33 -11.62 12.30 -1.25
N PHE A 34 -10.48 12.84 -0.83
CA PHE A 34 -9.36 13.21 -1.68
C PHE A 34 -8.08 13.31 -0.85
N THR A 35 -7.03 12.63 -1.28
CA THR A 35 -5.74 12.61 -0.57
C THR A 35 -4.62 12.86 -1.56
N ILE A 36 -3.77 13.84 -1.23
CA ILE A 36 -2.53 14.08 -1.96
C ILE A 36 -1.43 13.16 -1.41
N MET A 37 -0.70 12.50 -2.31
CA MET A 37 0.42 11.61 -2.00
C MET A 37 0.02 10.52 -0.98
N PRO A 38 -0.94 9.65 -1.32
CA PRO A 38 -1.42 8.62 -0.41
C PRO A 38 -0.27 7.69 0.00
N LYS A 39 -0.01 7.65 1.30
CA LYS A 39 1.04 6.84 1.91
C LYS A 39 0.59 6.51 3.32
N TYR A 40 0.08 5.29 3.51
CA TYR A 40 -0.60 4.88 4.74
C TYR A 40 0.05 3.68 5.38
N GLN A 41 -0.07 3.59 6.69
CA GLN A 41 0.25 2.40 7.46
C GLN A 41 -0.87 2.09 8.43
N ALA A 42 -1.11 0.80 8.66
CA ALA A 42 -2.02 0.30 9.64
C ALA A 42 -1.34 -0.80 10.44
N ARG A 43 -1.60 -0.82 11.75
CA ARG A 43 -1.18 -1.87 12.66
C ARG A 43 -2.42 -2.62 13.07
N CYS A 44 -2.38 -3.94 13.00
CA CYS A 44 -3.52 -4.79 13.30
C CYS A 44 -3.10 -6.05 14.03
N ALA A 45 -3.98 -6.49 14.93
CA ALA A 45 -3.95 -7.84 15.43
C ALA A 45 -4.35 -8.79 14.28
N SER A 46 -3.57 -9.84 14.05
CA SER A 46 -3.76 -10.80 12.97
C SER A 46 -3.32 -12.17 13.43
N GLN A 47 -4.27 -13.11 13.52
CA GLN A 47 -3.99 -14.51 13.82
C GLN A 47 -3.75 -15.35 12.56
N ILE A 48 -4.07 -14.79 11.38
CA ILE A 48 -3.80 -15.48 10.12
C ILE A 48 -2.30 -15.56 9.85
N SER A 49 -1.91 -16.67 9.24
CA SER A 49 -0.54 -16.99 8.86
C SER A 49 -0.04 -16.09 7.73
N ASP A 50 1.28 -15.96 7.60
CA ASP A 50 1.88 -15.23 6.47
C ASP A 50 1.47 -15.84 5.12
N GLN A 51 1.26 -17.15 5.08
CA GLN A 51 0.83 -17.86 3.87
C GLN A 51 -0.61 -17.51 3.46
N GLU A 52 -1.51 -17.30 4.42
CA GLU A 52 -2.88 -16.84 4.14
C GLU A 52 -2.89 -15.39 3.65
N ILE A 53 -2.07 -14.53 4.26
CA ILE A 53 -1.89 -13.14 3.79
C ILE A 53 -1.33 -13.13 2.36
N ASP A 54 -0.32 -13.97 2.10
CA ASP A 54 0.26 -14.16 0.77
C ASP A 54 -0.81 -14.60 -0.24
N GLY A 55 -1.60 -15.62 0.10
CA GLY A 55 -2.67 -16.15 -0.75
C GLY A 55 -3.75 -15.11 -1.05
N TYR A 56 -4.17 -14.34 -0.04
CA TYR A 56 -5.15 -13.27 -0.23
C TYR A 56 -4.61 -12.18 -1.15
N LEU A 57 -3.39 -11.67 -0.91
CA LEU A 57 -2.79 -10.65 -1.79
C LEU A 57 -2.59 -11.16 -3.22
N GLN A 58 -2.18 -12.42 -3.40
CA GLN A 58 -2.08 -13.04 -4.73
C GLN A 58 -3.43 -13.17 -5.42
N SER A 59 -4.50 -13.52 -4.69
CA SER A 59 -5.87 -13.56 -5.22
C SER A 59 -6.34 -12.19 -5.71
N LEU A 60 -5.84 -11.12 -5.08
CA LEU A 60 -6.03 -9.74 -5.50
C LEU A 60 -5.05 -9.32 -6.60
N GLY A 61 -4.25 -10.22 -7.17
CA GLY A 61 -3.32 -9.93 -8.26
C GLY A 61 -2.03 -9.20 -7.86
N PHE A 62 -1.69 -9.17 -6.57
CA PHE A 62 -0.37 -8.71 -6.13
C PHE A 62 0.68 -9.79 -6.37
N GLN A 63 1.88 -9.36 -6.74
CA GLN A 63 3.06 -10.20 -6.89
C GLN A 63 4.08 -9.87 -5.80
N GLN A 64 4.58 -10.89 -5.11
CA GLN A 64 5.68 -10.71 -4.17
C GLN A 64 6.95 -10.33 -4.94
N VAL A 65 7.64 -9.28 -4.51
CA VAL A 65 8.89 -8.79 -5.13
C VAL A 65 10.11 -8.93 -4.23
N SER A 66 9.91 -9.00 -2.92
CA SER A 66 11.00 -9.19 -1.96
C SER A 66 10.46 -9.77 -0.65
N ARG A 67 11.31 -10.54 0.03
CA ARG A 67 11.11 -10.99 1.41
C ARG A 67 12.43 -10.80 2.16
N GLU A 68 12.38 -10.01 3.22
CA GLU A 68 13.52 -9.65 4.09
C GLU A 68 13.10 -9.95 5.53
N GLY A 69 13.44 -11.15 6.03
CA GLY A 69 13.01 -11.59 7.36
C GLY A 69 11.48 -11.67 7.48
N SER A 70 10.90 -10.97 8.45
CA SER A 70 9.44 -10.89 8.67
C SER A 70 8.73 -9.85 7.79
N ARG A 71 9.47 -9.18 6.90
CA ARG A 71 8.94 -8.17 5.99
C ARG A 71 8.82 -8.75 4.58
N VAL A 72 7.64 -8.61 3.99
CA VAL A 72 7.36 -9.02 2.62
C VAL A 72 6.82 -7.84 1.84
N ARG A 73 7.38 -7.61 0.65
CA ARG A 73 6.93 -6.54 -0.25
C ARG A 73 6.23 -7.12 -1.46
N TYR A 74 5.11 -6.52 -1.80
CA TYR A 74 4.28 -6.88 -2.94
C TYR A 74 4.04 -5.68 -3.83
N VAL A 75 3.87 -5.94 -5.12
CA VAL A 75 3.48 -4.94 -6.08
C VAL A 75 2.30 -5.44 -6.90
N ARG A 76 1.40 -4.52 -7.22
CA ARG A 76 0.35 -4.76 -8.22
C ARG A 76 0.42 -3.66 -9.27
N GLY A 77 0.43 -4.07 -10.53
CA GLY A 77 0.28 -3.17 -11.68
C GLY A 77 -1.17 -2.74 -11.88
N LYS A 78 -1.47 -2.09 -13.00
CA LYS A 78 -2.83 -1.65 -13.35
C LYS A 78 -3.71 -2.87 -13.68
N LEU A 79 -4.74 -3.13 -12.88
CA LEU A 79 -5.81 -4.09 -13.18
C LEU A 79 -7.16 -3.39 -12.95
N LEU A 80 -7.96 -3.28 -14.00
CA LEU A 80 -9.35 -2.84 -13.93
C LEU A 80 -10.20 -3.99 -13.36
N GLY A 81 -10.78 -3.82 -12.16
CA GLY A 81 -11.76 -4.78 -11.61
C GLY A 81 -11.96 -4.73 -10.07
N ASP A 82 -13.22 -4.91 -9.67
CA ASP A 82 -13.92 -5.03 -8.36
C ASP A 82 -13.48 -4.23 -7.13
N ILE A 83 -12.19 -4.09 -6.89
CA ILE A 83 -11.66 -3.08 -5.95
C ILE A 83 -11.10 -2.00 -6.86
N SER A 84 -11.95 -1.04 -7.25
CA SER A 84 -11.62 0.03 -8.21
C SER A 84 -10.47 0.89 -7.71
N ILE A 85 -9.24 0.41 -7.85
CA ILE A 85 -8.06 1.18 -7.57
C ILE A 85 -7.52 1.64 -8.91
N ARG A 86 -7.86 2.87 -9.30
CA ARG A 86 -7.44 3.51 -10.56
C ARG A 86 -5.97 3.92 -10.53
N LEU A 87 -5.06 3.06 -10.06
CA LEU A 87 -3.66 3.40 -9.82
C LEU A 87 -2.73 2.64 -10.76
N LEU A 88 -1.72 3.33 -11.28
CA LEU A 88 -0.76 2.75 -12.22
C LEU A 88 0.13 1.68 -11.58
N ARG A 89 0.42 1.77 -10.27
CA ARG A 89 1.23 0.81 -9.53
C ARG A 89 1.04 1.01 -8.03
N ILE A 90 0.85 -0.07 -7.28
CA ILE A 90 0.66 -0.04 -5.82
C ILE A 90 1.72 -0.92 -5.17
N HIS A 91 2.27 -0.46 -4.06
CA HIS A 91 3.18 -1.24 -3.22
C HIS A 91 2.53 -1.49 -1.87
N VAL A 92 2.49 -2.76 -1.49
CA VAL A 92 2.10 -3.22 -0.16
C VAL A 92 3.34 -3.79 0.50
N GLU A 93 3.59 -3.41 1.74
CA GLU A 93 4.59 -4.03 2.59
C GLU A 93 3.88 -4.57 3.82
N VAL A 94 4.06 -5.87 4.08
CA VAL A 94 3.54 -6.54 5.26
C VAL A 94 4.73 -6.89 6.13
N GLU A 95 4.66 -6.55 7.41
CA GLU A 95 5.73 -6.78 8.38
C GLU A 95 5.12 -7.39 9.65
N ARG A 96 5.43 -8.66 9.91
CA ARG A 96 5.01 -9.32 11.15
C ARG A 96 5.96 -8.93 12.28
N ILE A 97 5.41 -8.31 13.32
CA ILE A 97 6.15 -7.83 14.50
C ILE A 97 6.16 -8.90 15.59
N THR A 98 5.00 -9.52 15.83
CA THR A 98 4.84 -10.63 16.78
C THR A 98 3.93 -11.70 16.16
N ALA A 99 3.73 -12.81 16.86
CA ALA A 99 2.81 -13.86 16.40
C ALA A 99 1.39 -13.32 16.10
N SER A 100 0.95 -12.31 16.84
CA SER A 100 -0.40 -11.73 16.74
C SER A 100 -0.42 -10.31 16.18
N GLU A 101 0.72 -9.69 15.83
CA GLU A 101 0.77 -8.29 15.41
C GLU A 101 1.45 -8.13 14.04
N VAL A 102 0.73 -7.47 13.13
CA VAL A 102 1.18 -7.19 11.76
C VAL A 102 1.06 -5.71 11.47
N ILE A 103 2.06 -5.15 10.81
CA ILE A 103 2.04 -3.80 10.24
C ILE A 103 1.92 -3.93 8.73
N VAL A 104 0.92 -3.26 8.17
CA VAL A 104 0.70 -3.17 6.73
C VAL A 104 0.95 -1.74 6.29
N LYS A 105 1.85 -1.55 5.33
CA LYS A 105 2.14 -0.25 4.71
C LYS A 105 1.70 -0.28 3.26
N LEU A 106 1.11 0.82 2.83
CA LEU A 106 0.58 0.99 1.48
C LEU A 106 1.09 2.31 0.90
N LYS A 107 1.64 2.26 -0.30
CA LYS A 107 2.03 3.45 -1.05
C LYS A 107 1.81 3.28 -2.55
N ALA A 108 1.71 4.40 -3.25
CA ALA A 108 1.76 4.41 -4.71
C ALA A 108 3.19 4.10 -5.21
N GLY A 109 3.28 3.41 -6.35
CA GLY A 109 4.55 2.98 -6.95
C GLY A 109 5.17 3.97 -7.93
N TRP A 110 4.36 4.86 -8.50
CA TRP A 110 4.80 6.02 -9.26
C TRP A 110 4.04 7.24 -8.75
N LEU A 111 4.39 8.43 -9.24
CA LEU A 111 3.88 9.77 -8.93
C LEU A 111 2.34 9.90 -9.03
N VAL A 112 1.62 9.17 -8.18
CA VAL A 112 0.19 9.35 -7.93
C VAL A 112 0.11 10.49 -6.94
N ILE A 113 -0.05 11.69 -7.49
CA ILE A 113 -0.12 12.89 -6.68
C ILE A 113 -1.43 12.92 -5.90
N PHE A 114 -2.49 12.26 -6.38
CA PHE A 114 -3.79 12.25 -5.72
C PHE A 114 -4.54 10.93 -5.87
N ASP A 115 -5.39 10.65 -4.90
CA ASP A 115 -6.30 9.49 -4.86
C ASP A 115 -7.65 9.90 -4.25
N THR A 116 -8.72 9.21 -4.66
CA THR A 116 -10.10 9.40 -4.18
C THR A 116 -10.43 8.56 -2.94
N GLY A 117 -9.42 8.30 -2.12
CA GLY A 117 -9.50 7.46 -0.93
C GLY A 117 -9.45 5.96 -1.21
N ASP A 118 -9.10 5.53 -2.43
CA ASP A 118 -9.06 4.11 -2.79
C ASP A 118 -7.93 3.36 -2.07
N HIS A 119 -6.80 4.03 -1.78
CA HIS A 119 -5.74 3.49 -0.93
C HIS A 119 -6.23 3.23 0.50
N ALA A 120 -6.94 4.20 1.07
CA ALA A 120 -7.47 4.06 2.42
C ALA A 120 -8.49 2.92 2.47
N LYS A 121 -9.43 2.87 1.52
CA LYS A 121 -10.41 1.77 1.41
C LYS A 121 -9.75 0.40 1.25
N PHE A 122 -8.75 0.30 0.38
CA PHE A 122 -8.01 -0.94 0.18
C PHE A 122 -7.30 -1.39 1.46
N LEU A 123 -6.57 -0.48 2.12
CA LEU A 123 -5.87 -0.80 3.35
C LEU A 123 -6.84 -1.17 4.48
N THR A 124 -7.99 -0.51 4.58
CA THR A 124 -9.07 -0.89 5.50
C THR A 124 -9.55 -2.31 5.23
N ALA A 125 -9.92 -2.64 3.99
CA ALA A 125 -10.42 -3.97 3.65
C ALA A 125 -9.38 -5.08 3.89
N LEU A 126 -8.10 -4.79 3.62
CA LEU A 126 -7.00 -5.72 3.88
C LEU A 126 -6.82 -5.96 5.39
N VAL A 127 -6.86 -4.90 6.20
CA VAL A 127 -6.77 -5.00 7.66
C VAL A 127 -8.00 -5.69 8.25
N GLU A 128 -9.19 -5.43 7.72
CA GLU A 128 -10.41 -6.12 8.13
C GLU A 128 -10.33 -7.62 7.82
N HIS A 129 -9.85 -8.02 6.64
CA HIS A 129 -9.63 -9.43 6.31
C HIS A 129 -8.65 -10.11 7.30
N MET A 130 -7.57 -9.41 7.66
CA MET A 130 -6.59 -9.91 8.65
C MET A 130 -7.20 -10.06 10.06
N ARG A 131 -8.19 -9.24 10.41
CA ARG A 131 -8.90 -9.28 11.70
C ARG A 131 -10.06 -10.27 11.71
N SER A 132 -10.85 -10.36 10.64
CA SER A 132 -12.11 -11.10 10.61
C SER A 132 -11.94 -12.62 10.76
N ASN A 133 -10.76 -13.15 10.43
CA ASN A 133 -10.44 -14.56 10.68
C ASN A 133 -10.15 -14.89 12.16
N GLU A 134 -10.40 -13.97 13.10
CA GLU A 134 -10.55 -14.29 14.53
C GLU A 134 -11.83 -15.11 14.84
N THR A 135 -12.75 -15.31 13.86
CA THR A 135 -14.06 -15.95 14.08
C THR A 135 -14.24 -17.32 13.43
N VAL A 136 -13.25 -18.20 13.53
CA VAL A 136 -13.50 -19.65 13.41
C VAL A 136 -12.71 -20.40 14.50
N THR A 137 -13.29 -20.41 15.70
CA THR A 137 -13.08 -21.45 16.72
C THR A 137 -13.51 -22.82 16.23
#